data_AF-A0A0U5MCQ8-F1
#
_entry.id   AF-A0A0U5MCQ8-F1
#
_cell.length_a   1.000
_cell.length_b   1.000
_cell.length_c   1.000
_cell.angle_alpha   90.00
_cell.angle_beta   90.00
_cell.angle_gamma   90.00
#
_symmetry.space_group_name_H-M   'P 1'
#
loop_
_entity.id
_entity.type
_entity.pdbx_description
1 polymer ?
#
loop_
_entity_poly.entity_id
_entity_poly.type
_entity_poly.pdbx_seq_one_letter_code
_entity_poly.pdbx_strand_id
1 'polypeptide(L)'
;MPPMSLLLPDFIAEGLADPKRRRRLGDILVTLACCLWLGFSTWTFFVQDMPDEIFDNHTGKAMQERMKACEGSFQQRYKCKQALLLTGERWGFAVALDRVLLICGPAITAWLVWGAIKRR
;
A
#
# COMPACT_ATOMS: atom_id res chain seq x y z
N MET A 1 -18.71 42.16 18.53
CA MET A 1 -18.54 40.73 18.16
C MET A 1 -17.29 40.66 17.29
N PRO A 2 -16.14 40.26 17.82
CA PRO A 2 -14.89 40.17 17.05
C PRO A 2 -14.96 38.98 16.06
N PRO A 3 -14.38 39.10 14.86
CA PRO A 3 -14.39 38.01 13.90
C PRO A 3 -13.50 36.88 14.41
N MET A 4 -14.06 35.67 14.36
CA MET A 4 -13.44 34.42 14.72
C MET A 4 -12.43 34.01 13.62
N SER A 5 -11.37 34.79 13.45
CA SER A 5 -10.24 34.51 12.54
C SER A 5 -9.12 33.78 13.28
N LEU A 6 -9.48 32.70 13.98
CA LEU A 6 -8.53 31.75 14.55
C LEU A 6 -8.61 30.50 13.71
N LEU A 7 -7.53 30.19 12.97
CA LEU A 7 -6.98 28.83 12.81
C LEU A 7 -5.94 28.71 11.68
N LEU A 8 -5.52 29.80 11.04
CA LEU A 8 -4.30 29.81 10.25
C LEU A 8 -3.32 30.76 10.93
N PRO A 9 -2.26 30.25 11.56
CA PRO A 9 -1.28 31.13 12.19
C PRO A 9 -0.68 32.04 11.10
N ASP A 10 -0.50 33.31 11.41
CA ASP A 10 -0.21 34.38 10.44
C ASP A 10 0.97 34.06 9.51
N PHE A 11 1.91 33.21 9.96
CA PHE A 11 3.02 32.70 9.15
C PHE A 11 2.60 31.91 7.91
N ILE A 12 1.46 31.20 7.92
CA ILE A 12 0.92 30.48 6.76
C ILE A 12 0.23 31.47 5.81
N ALA A 13 -0.49 32.45 6.34
CA ALA A 13 -1.16 33.49 5.54
C ALA A 13 -0.13 34.35 4.78
N GLU A 14 0.94 34.80 5.45
CA GLU A 14 2.06 35.51 4.80
C GLU A 14 2.90 34.58 3.91
N GLY A 15 3.01 33.29 4.27
CA GLY A 15 3.68 32.28 3.46
C GLY A 15 2.95 31.94 2.15
N LEU A 16 1.64 32.19 2.08
CA LEU A 16 0.80 31.99 0.89
C LEU A 16 0.85 33.17 -0.09
N ALA A 17 1.25 34.36 0.37
CA ALA A 17 1.36 35.57 -0.47
C ALA A 17 2.56 35.51 -1.44
N ASP A 18 3.64 34.84 -1.05
CA ASP A 18 4.81 34.62 -1.93
C ASP A 18 4.67 33.30 -2.71
N PRO A 19 4.58 33.34 -4.05
CA PRO A 19 4.41 32.14 -4.88
C PRO A 19 5.57 31.13 -4.75
N LYS A 20 6.80 31.57 -4.45
CA LYS A 20 7.93 30.65 -4.21
C LYS A 20 7.79 29.92 -2.88
N ARG A 21 7.38 30.63 -1.82
CA ARG A 21 7.24 30.08 -0.47
C ARG A 21 6.04 29.13 -0.38
N ARG A 22 4.94 29.46 -1.06
CA ARG A 22 3.77 28.59 -1.24
C ARG A 22 4.11 27.27 -1.92
N ARG A 23 4.94 27.29 -2.97
CA ARG A 23 5.40 26.06 -3.65
C ARG A 23 6.23 25.16 -2.74
N ARG A 24 7.16 25.73 -1.96
CA ARG A 24 7.97 24.98 -0.99
C ARG A 24 7.12 24.38 0.14
N LEU A 25 6.17 25.13 0.69
CA LEU A 25 5.27 24.63 1.71
C LEU A 25 4.42 23.46 1.20
N GLY A 26 3.88 23.59 -0.02
CA GLY A 26 3.13 22.50 -0.63
C GLY A 26 3.99 21.28 -0.95
N ASP A 27 5.24 21.46 -1.38
CA ASP A 27 6.18 20.34 -1.56
C ASP A 27 6.41 19.57 -0.25
N ILE A 28 6.62 20.28 0.86
CA ILE A 28 6.81 19.68 2.18
C ILE A 28 5.54 18.95 2.62
N LEU A 29 4.37 19.59 2.49
CA LEU A 29 3.10 18.98 2.89
C LEU A 29 2.78 17.72 2.11
N VAL A 30 2.93 17.73 0.79
CA VAL A 30 2.69 16.55 -0.05
C VAL A 30 3.69 15.45 0.28
N THR A 31 4.95 15.80 0.54
CA THR A 31 5.98 14.82 0.94
C THR A 31 5.63 14.17 2.27
N LEU A 32 5.28 14.96 3.28
CA LEU A 32 4.89 14.43 4.59
C LEU A 32 3.64 13.56 4.50
N ALA A 33 2.63 13.98 3.73
CA ALA A 33 1.42 13.20 3.51
C ALA A 33 1.72 11.86 2.83
N CYS A 34 2.56 11.84 1.80
CA CYS A 34 2.97 10.59 1.15
C CYS A 34 3.79 9.68 2.07
N CYS A 35 4.72 10.22 2.85
CA CYS A 35 5.50 9.44 3.81
C CYS A 35 4.61 8.85 4.91
N LEU A 36 3.68 9.63 5.45
CA LEU A 36 2.71 9.17 6.44
C LEU A 36 1.82 8.07 5.86
N TRP A 37 1.32 8.24 4.64
CA TRP A 37 0.52 7.23 3.96
C TRP A 37 1.30 5.93 3.81
N LEU A 38 2.51 5.98 3.22
CA LEU A 38 3.34 4.80 3.00
C LEU A 38 3.68 4.08 4.31
N GLY A 39 4.04 4.83 5.36
CA GLY A 39 4.33 4.25 6.67
C GLY A 39 3.11 3.59 7.29
N PHE A 40 1.97 4.26 7.28
CA PHE A 40 0.72 3.75 7.84
C PHE A 40 0.18 2.55 7.06
N SER A 41 0.16 2.62 5.73
CA SER A 41 -0.30 1.53 4.88
C SER A 41 0.62 0.31 4.99
N THR A 42 1.94 0.53 5.06
CA THR A 42 2.88 -0.58 5.27
C THR A 42 2.66 -1.23 6.63
N TRP A 43 2.50 -0.44 7.69
CA TRP A 43 2.22 -0.98 9.03
C TRP A 43 0.92 -1.79 9.05
N THR A 44 -0.16 -1.25 8.51
CA THR A 44 -1.47 -1.93 8.49
C THR A 44 -1.42 -3.21 7.67
N PHE A 45 -0.97 -3.16 6.41
CA PHE A 45 -1.02 -4.31 5.50
C PHE A 45 0.08 -5.37 5.70
N PHE A 46 1.22 -5.00 6.30
CA PHE A 46 2.35 -5.91 6.50
C PHE A 46 2.70 -6.21 7.95
N VAL A 47 2.29 -5.39 8.92
CA VAL A 47 2.63 -5.65 10.34
C VAL A 47 1.40 -6.02 11.16
N GLN A 48 0.29 -5.32 10.97
CA GLN A 48 -0.95 -5.57 11.74
C GLN A 48 -1.82 -6.67 11.10
N ASP A 49 -2.04 -6.62 9.79
CA ASP A 49 -2.81 -7.62 9.04
C ASP A 49 -1.92 -8.73 8.47
N MET A 50 -0.74 -8.95 9.07
CA MET A 50 0.06 -10.14 8.78
C MET A 50 -0.43 -11.28 9.68
N PRO A 51 -1.17 -12.27 9.16
CA PRO A 51 -1.40 -13.48 9.92
C PRO A 51 -0.06 -14.21 10.08
N ASP A 52 0.17 -14.79 11.27
CA ASP A 52 1.36 -15.60 11.60
C ASP A 52 1.63 -16.74 10.59
N GLU A 53 0.64 -17.07 9.77
CA GLU A 53 0.65 -18.09 8.73
C GLU A 53 1.44 -17.70 7.45
N ILE A 54 1.85 -16.43 7.28
CA ILE A 54 2.59 -15.98 6.06
C ILE A 54 4.07 -16.39 6.08
N PHE A 55 4.63 -16.76 7.23
CA PHE A 55 5.97 -17.39 7.30
C PHE A 55 6.03 -18.77 6.62
N ASP A 56 4.88 -19.28 6.22
CA ASP A 56 4.68 -20.65 5.82
C ASP A 56 4.44 -20.75 4.29
N ASN A 57 4.93 -19.80 3.49
CA ASN A 57 4.54 -19.69 2.06
C ASN A 57 5.11 -20.74 1.09
N HIS A 58 5.67 -21.85 1.59
CA HIS A 58 5.82 -23.09 0.81
C HIS A 58 5.30 -24.35 1.55
N THR A 59 4.86 -24.21 2.81
CA THR A 59 4.43 -25.28 3.73
C THR A 59 3.19 -24.95 4.56
N GLY A 60 2.49 -23.88 4.21
CA GLY A 60 1.47 -23.28 5.06
C GLY A 60 0.36 -24.23 5.36
N LYS A 61 -0.14 -24.20 6.61
CA LYS A 61 -1.21 -25.08 7.07
C LYS A 61 -2.36 -25.18 6.07
N ALA A 62 -2.76 -24.07 5.44
CA ALA A 62 -3.77 -24.04 4.39
C ALA A 62 -3.37 -24.80 3.10
N MET A 63 -2.10 -24.72 2.68
CA MET A 63 -1.58 -25.48 1.54
C MET A 63 -1.41 -26.97 1.89
N GLN A 64 -0.93 -27.29 3.10
CA GLN A 64 -0.87 -28.66 3.61
C GLN A 64 -2.25 -29.30 3.69
N GLU A 65 -3.27 -28.55 4.12
CA GLU A 65 -4.64 -29.03 4.21
C GLU A 65 -5.23 -29.31 2.82
N ARG A 66 -4.95 -28.46 1.83
CA ARG A 66 -5.31 -28.71 0.43
C ARG A 66 -4.53 -29.88 -0.19
N MET A 67 -3.29 -30.11 0.23
CA MET A 67 -2.52 -31.28 -0.20
C MET A 67 -3.04 -32.59 0.40
N LYS A 68 -3.66 -32.56 1.60
CA LYS A 68 -4.32 -33.75 2.19
C LYS A 68 -5.50 -34.23 1.35
N ALA A 69 -6.15 -33.34 0.61
CA ALA A 69 -7.25 -33.68 -0.29
C ALA A 69 -6.79 -34.38 -1.60
N CYS A 70 -5.48 -34.42 -1.89
CA CYS A 70 -4.95 -35.12 -3.05
C CYS A 70 -4.78 -36.63 -2.74
N GLU A 71 -5.81 -37.42 -3.00
CA GLU A 71 -5.76 -38.90 -2.89
C GLU A 71 -5.61 -39.59 -4.27
N GLY A 72 -5.30 -40.89 -4.27
CA GLY A 72 -5.16 -41.70 -5.50
C GLY A 72 -3.75 -42.19 -5.81
N SER A 73 -3.53 -42.57 -7.08
CA SER A 73 -2.25 -43.11 -7.55
C SER A 73 -1.12 -42.08 -7.48
N PHE A 74 0.14 -42.54 -7.51
CA PHE A 74 1.30 -41.66 -7.41
C PHE A 74 1.30 -40.54 -8.48
N GLN A 75 0.86 -40.86 -9.69
CA GLN A 75 0.78 -39.90 -10.80
C GLN A 75 -0.33 -38.86 -10.59
N GLN A 76 -1.47 -39.26 -10.00
CA GLN A 76 -2.58 -38.35 -9.70
C GLN A 76 -2.21 -37.36 -8.59
N ARG A 77 -1.55 -37.84 -7.53
CA ARG A 77 -1.05 -37.00 -6.44
C ARG A 77 -0.02 -35.97 -6.94
N TYR A 78 0.88 -36.39 -7.83
CA TYR A 78 1.87 -35.50 -8.43
C TYR A 78 1.22 -34.36 -9.23
N LYS A 79 0.26 -34.69 -10.11
CA LYS A 79 -0.47 -33.69 -10.91
C LYS A 79 -1.30 -32.74 -10.05
N CYS A 80 -1.98 -33.27 -9.02
CA CYS A 80 -2.75 -32.48 -8.05
C CYS A 80 -1.85 -31.47 -7.31
N LYS A 81 -0.68 -31.92 -6.85
CA LYS A 81 0.30 -31.06 -6.16
C LYS A 81 0.85 -29.96 -7.07
N GLN A 82 1.21 -30.28 -8.32
CA GLN A 82 1.67 -29.29 -9.29
C GLN A 82 0.59 -28.24 -9.59
N ALA A 83 -0.65 -28.67 -9.82
CA ALA A 83 -1.76 -27.76 -10.11
C ALA A 83 -2.02 -26.79 -8.94
N LEU A 84 -1.99 -27.30 -7.70
CA LEU A 84 -2.13 -26.46 -6.50
C LEU A 84 -1.02 -25.42 -6.38
N LEU A 85 0.24 -25.79 -6.65
CA LEU A 85 1.38 -24.87 -6.60
C LEU A 85 1.26 -23.76 -7.65
N LEU A 86 0.99 -24.12 -8.90
CA LEU A 86 0.78 -23.18 -10.01
C LEU A 86 -0.40 -22.22 -9.75
N THR A 87 -1.47 -22.73 -9.15
CA THR A 87 -2.65 -21.90 -8.83
C THR A 87 -2.35 -20.98 -7.65
N GLY A 88 -1.62 -21.46 -6.64
CA GLY A 88 -1.18 -20.68 -5.49
C GLY A 88 -0.29 -19.50 -5.88
N GLU A 89 0.68 -19.70 -6.77
CA GLU A 89 1.57 -18.63 -7.26
C GLU A 89 0.78 -17.51 -7.96
N ARG A 90 -0.22 -17.85 -8.77
CA ARG A 90 -1.01 -16.87 -9.52
C ARG A 90 -1.87 -15.99 -8.63
N TRP A 91 -2.48 -16.58 -7.59
CA TRP A 91 -3.25 -15.83 -6.59
C TRP A 91 -2.35 -15.04 -5.63
N GLY A 92 -1.20 -15.61 -5.24
CA GLY A 92 -0.20 -14.92 -4.43
C GLY A 92 0.35 -13.66 -5.12
N PHE A 93 0.64 -13.76 -6.43
CA PHE A 93 1.04 -12.60 -7.24
C PHE A 93 -0.04 -11.53 -7.30
N ALA A 94 -1.30 -11.91 -7.54
CA ALA A 94 -2.41 -10.96 -7.60
C ALA A 94 -2.61 -10.20 -6.27
N VAL A 95 -2.53 -10.92 -5.13
CA VAL A 95 -2.61 -10.30 -3.80
C VAL A 95 -1.42 -9.39 -3.52
N ALA A 96 -0.21 -9.78 -3.91
CA ALA A 96 0.96 -8.94 -3.76
C ALA A 96 0.86 -7.66 -4.60
N LEU A 97 0.40 -7.78 -5.85
CA LEU A 97 0.17 -6.64 -6.74
C LEU A 97 -0.88 -5.67 -6.18
N ASP A 98 -1.99 -6.20 -5.67
CA ASP A 98 -3.05 -5.41 -5.06
C ASP A 98 -2.54 -4.60 -3.87
N ARG A 99 -1.78 -5.23 -2.96
CA ARG A 99 -1.14 -4.55 -1.82
C ARG A 99 -0.15 -3.47 -2.27
N VAL A 100 0.67 -3.74 -3.28
CA VAL A 100 1.60 -2.74 -3.84
C VAL A 100 0.83 -1.55 -4.42
N LEU A 101 -0.27 -1.78 -5.13
CA LEU A 101 -1.09 -0.72 -5.69
C LEU A 101 -1.79 0.12 -4.60
N LEU A 102 -2.30 -0.50 -3.55
CA LEU A 102 -2.93 0.20 -2.42
C LEU A 102 -1.94 1.07 -1.65
N ILE A 103 -0.70 0.61 -1.48
CA ILE A 103 0.35 1.35 -0.77
C ILE A 103 0.90 2.48 -1.64
N CYS A 104 1.34 2.15 -2.87
CA CYS A 104 2.06 3.09 -3.71
C CYS A 104 1.15 3.99 -4.55
N GLY A 105 -0.02 3.51 -4.96
CA GLY A 105 -0.93 4.22 -5.88
C GLY A 105 -1.34 5.61 -5.38
N PRO A 106 -1.86 5.74 -4.15
CA PRO A 106 -2.24 7.04 -3.59
C PRO A 106 -1.07 8.03 -3.49
N ALA A 107 0.11 7.56 -3.09
CA ALA A 107 1.30 8.41 -2.99
C ALA A 107 1.79 8.90 -4.36
N ILE A 108 1.82 8.01 -5.36
CA ILE A 108 2.24 8.35 -6.73
C ILE A 108 1.24 9.34 -7.35
N THR A 109 -0.05 9.07 -7.24
CA THR A 109 -1.10 9.95 -7.80
C THR A 109 -1.07 11.33 -7.15
N ALA A 110 -0.95 11.42 -5.84
CA ALA A 110 -0.79 12.70 -5.14
C ALA A 110 0.43 13.49 -5.62
N TRP A 111 1.57 12.81 -5.83
CA TRP A 111 2.78 13.44 -6.34
C TRP A 111 2.63 13.96 -7.77
N LEU A 112 2.00 13.17 -8.65
CA LEU A 112 1.74 13.55 -10.04
C LEU A 112 0.78 14.74 -10.13
N VAL A 113 -0.32 14.72 -9.36
CA VAL A 113 -1.29 15.82 -9.30
C VAL A 113 -0.63 17.09 -8.79
N TRP A 114 0.16 17.01 -7.72
CA TRP A 114 0.91 18.16 -7.20
C TRP A 114 1.92 18.69 -8.22
N GLY A 115 2.62 17.80 -8.92
CA GLY A 115 3.51 18.14 -10.03
C GLY A 115 2.79 18.88 -11.16
N ALA A 116 1.58 18.45 -11.53
CA ALA A 116 0.76 19.11 -12.54
C ALA A 116 0.29 20.49 -12.08
N ILE A 117 -0.09 20.65 -10.81
CA ILE A 117 -0.48 21.94 -10.22
C ILE A 117 0.70 22.93 -10.23
N LYS A 118 1.92 22.47 -9.88
CA LYS A 118 3.12 23.33 -9.88
C LYS A 118 3.53 23.85 -11.26
N ARG A 119 3.19 23.11 -12.32
CA ARG A 119 3.52 23.46 -13.71
C ARG A 119 2.52 24.45 -14.32
N ARG A 120 1.33 24.59 -13.74
CA ARG A 120 0.36 25.64 -14.10
C ARG A 120 0.66 26.94 -13.37
#